data_AF-Q7V201-F1
#
_entry.id   AF-Q7V201-F1
#
_cell.length_a   1.000
_cell.length_b   1.000
_cell.length_c   1.000
_cell.angle_alpha   90.00
_cell.angle_beta   90.00
_cell.angle_gamma   90.00
#
_symmetry.space_group_name_H-M   'P 1'
#
loop_
_entity.id
_entity.type
_entity.pdbx_description
1 polymer ?
#
loop_
_entity_poly.entity_id
_entity_poly.type
_entity_poly.pdbx_seq_one_letter_code
_entity_poly.pdbx_strand_id
1 'polypeptide(L)' 'MKKESETWEPTYEQNIGIVSSVYEFIKGELSELQEITECPDSFIYDFIARIQHEWHPESCHSLARNQKKKE' A
#
# COMPACT_ATOMS: atom_id res chain seq x y z
N MET A 1 -16.85 -18.66 1.60
CA MET A 1 -15.52 -18.78 2.26
C MET A 1 -14.44 -18.52 1.24
N LYS A 2 -13.45 -17.71 1.64
CA LYS A 2 -12.43 -17.05 0.82
C LYS A 2 -11.71 -18.02 -0.12
N LYS A 3 -11.63 -17.69 -1.41
CA LYS A 3 -10.52 -18.14 -2.25
C LYS A 3 -9.51 -17.00 -2.19
N GLU A 4 -8.72 -16.98 -1.11
CA GLU A 4 -7.44 -16.27 -1.13
C GLU A 4 -6.71 -16.81 -2.36
N SER A 5 -6.40 -15.91 -3.31
CA SER A 5 -5.52 -16.26 -4.40
C SER A 5 -4.26 -16.83 -3.78
N GLU A 6 -3.93 -18.07 -4.13
CA GLU A 6 -2.72 -18.78 -3.76
C GLU A 6 -1.55 -17.80 -3.59
N THR A 7 -1.10 -17.66 -2.33
CA THR A 7 0.18 -17.11 -1.86
C THR A 7 1.00 -16.38 -2.93
N TRP A 8 0.51 -15.23 -3.40
CA TRP A 8 1.33 -14.40 -4.29
C TRP A 8 2.44 -13.80 -3.45
N GLU A 9 3.67 -14.10 -3.82
CA GLU A 9 4.87 -13.52 -3.24
C GLU A 9 5.73 -12.94 -4.38
N PRO A 10 6.41 -11.80 -4.17
CA PRO A 10 7.30 -11.27 -5.18
C PRO A 10 8.49 -12.23 -5.41
N THR A 11 8.95 -12.35 -6.66
CA THR A 11 10.21 -13.04 -6.94
C THR A 11 11.40 -12.25 -6.35
N TYR A 12 12.57 -12.89 -6.23
CA TYR A 12 13.78 -12.21 -5.77
C TYR A 12 14.07 -10.92 -6.57
N GLU A 13 14.00 -11.00 -7.90
CA GLU A 13 14.21 -9.85 -8.79
C GLU A 13 13.16 -8.74 -8.59
N GLN A 14 11.88 -9.12 -8.46
CA GLN A 14 10.83 -8.15 -8.17
C GLN A 14 11.04 -7.49 -6.80
N ASN A 15 11.49 -8.26 -5.81
CA ASN A 15 11.71 -7.78 -4.46
C ASN A 15 12.84 -6.74 -4.41
N ILE A 16 14.01 -7.04 -4.99
CA ILE A 16 15.14 -6.10 -5.06
C ILE A 16 14.91 -4.95 -6.05
N GLY A 17 14.04 -5.17 -7.04
CA GLY A 17 13.70 -4.19 -8.07
C GLY A 17 12.51 -3.34 -7.66
N ILE A 18 11.35 -3.63 -8.25
CA ILE A 18 10.17 -2.77 -8.16
C ILE A 18 9.64 -2.62 -6.73
N VAL A 19 9.64 -3.68 -5.91
CA VAL A 19 9.13 -3.61 -4.53
C VAL A 19 10.00 -2.68 -3.68
N SER A 20 11.31 -2.89 -3.68
CA SER A 20 12.25 -2.02 -2.94
C SER A 20 12.21 -0.59 -3.45
N SER A 21 12.13 -0.38 -4.78
CA SER A 21 12.08 0.96 -5.37
C SER A 21 10.82 1.73 -4.95
N VAL A 22 9.66 1.08 -4.96
CA VAL A 22 8.39 1.68 -4.49
C VAL A 22 8.42 1.95 -2.99
N TYR A 23 8.99 1.04 -2.20
CA TYR A 23 9.15 1.24 -0.75
C TYR A 23 9.98 2.49 -0.42
N GLU A 24 11.16 2.63 -1.03
CA GLU A 24 12.01 3.79 -0.79
C GLU A 24 11.38 5.10 -1.30
N PHE A 25 10.67 5.06 -2.43
CA PHE A 25 9.91 6.22 -2.92
C PHE A 25 8.84 6.66 -1.91
N ILE A 26 7.97 5.75 -1.46
CA ILE A 26 6.91 6.07 -0.50
C ILE A 26 7.51 6.60 0.81
N LYS A 27 8.57 5.96 1.31
CA LYS A 27 9.26 6.39 2.51
C LYS A 27 9.86 7.80 2.37
N GLY A 28 10.41 8.12 1.19
CA GLY A 28 10.91 9.45 0.86
C GLY A 28 9.82 10.51 0.95
N GLU A 29 8.69 10.30 0.26
CA GLU A 29 7.55 11.25 0.27
C GLU A 29 6.97 11.46 1.67
N LEU A 30 6.90 10.40 2.49
CA LEU A 30 6.43 10.49 3.87
C LEU A 30 7.41 11.26 4.76
N SER A 31 8.72 11.12 4.50
CA SER A 31 9.76 11.86 5.22
C SER A 31 9.73 13.33 4.85
N GLU A 32 9.57 13.66 3.56
CA GLU A 32 9.42 15.04 3.08
C GLU A 32 8.15 15.69 3.65
N LEU A 33 7.03 14.97 3.67
CA LEU A 33 5.79 15.44 4.31
C LEU A 33 6.04 15.77 5.79
N GLN A 34 6.73 14.90 6.51
CA GLN A 34 7.05 15.11 7.92
C GLN A 34 7.97 16.30 8.12
N GLU A 35 9.02 16.45 7.31
CA GLU A 35 9.98 17.55 7.39
C GLU A 35 9.32 18.91 7.12
N ILE A 36 8.51 19.00 6.05
CA ILE A 36 7.85 20.25 5.66
C ILE A 36 6.79 20.69 6.67
N THR A 37 6.07 19.73 7.26
CA THR A 37 4.91 20.02 8.13
C THR A 37 5.24 19.94 9.62
N GLU A 38 6.43 19.44 9.97
CA GLU A 38 6.85 19.14 11.34
C GLU A 38 5.86 18.24 12.10
N CYS A 39 5.12 17.38 11.39
CA CYS A 39 4.10 16.54 12.01
C CYS A 39 4.74 15.41 12.85
N PRO A 40 4.08 14.96 13.92
CA PRO A 40 4.58 13.84 14.72
C PRO A 40 4.47 12.51 13.95
N ASP A 41 5.30 11.53 14.30
CA ASP A 41 5.27 10.16 13.74
C ASP A 41 3.88 9.52 13.81
N SER A 42 3.10 9.82 14.85
CA SER A 42 1.73 9.32 15.00
C SER A 42 0.80 9.77 13.88
N PHE A 43 1.00 10.97 13.34
CA PHE A 43 0.24 11.44 12.18
C PHE A 43 0.56 10.62 10.94
N ILE A 44 1.85 10.39 10.66
CA ILE A 44 2.28 9.56 9.52
C ILE A 44 1.75 8.13 9.66
N TYR A 45 1.81 7.56 10.86
CA TYR A 45 1.25 6.23 11.16
C TYR A 45 -0.24 6.15 10.82
N ASP A 46 -1.04 7.09 11.33
CA ASP A 46 -2.48 7.14 11.08
C ASP A 46 -2.80 7.44 9.60
N PHE A 47 -1.99 8.25 8.94
CA PHE A 47 -2.13 8.58 7.52
C PHE A 47 -1.94 7.33 6.64
N ILE A 48 -0.89 6.55 6.87
CA ILE A 48 -0.64 5.31 6.13
C ILE A 48 -1.75 4.28 6.41
N ALA A 49 -2.27 4.21 7.64
CA ALA A 49 -3.38 3.32 7.99
C ALA A 49 -4.63 3.59 7.14
N ARG A 50 -4.92 4.87 6.80
CA ARG A 50 -6.02 5.23 5.89
C ARG A 50 -5.78 4.70 4.48
N ILE A 51 -4.56 4.85 3.96
CA ILE A 51 -4.19 4.31 2.64
C ILE A 51 -4.30 2.78 2.65
N GLN A 52 -3.78 2.12 3.68
CA GLN A 52 -3.87 0.67 3.85
C GLN A 52 -5.33 0.19 3.82
N HIS A 53 -6.25 0.92 4.46
CA HIS A 53 -7.66 0.58 4.49
C HIS A 53 -8.29 0.56 3.07
N GLU A 54 -7.81 1.37 2.12
CA GLU A 54 -8.27 1.33 0.72
C GLU A 54 -7.84 0.05 -0.03
N TRP A 55 -6.81 -0.63 0.46
CA TRP A 55 -6.34 -1.91 -0.07
C TRP A 55 -6.87 -3.11 0.71
N HIS A 56 -7.60 -2.87 1.81
CA HIS A 56 -8.26 -3.94 2.55
C HIS A 56 -9.21 -4.72 1.62
N PRO A 57 -9.22 -6.07 1.65
CA PRO A 57 -10.02 -6.88 0.73
C PRO A 57 -11.51 -6.55 0.72
N GLU A 58 -12.03 -6.14 1.87
CA GLU A 58 -13.45 -5.82 2.08
C GLU A 58 -13.77 -4.33 1.90
N SER A 59 -12.77 -3.50 1.58
CA SER A 59 -13.01 -2.08 1.30
C SER A 59 -13.83 -1.90 0.02
N CYS A 60 -14.65 -0.84 -0.04
CA CYS A 60 -15.38 -0.47 -1.25
C CYS A 60 -14.44 -0.31 -2.47
N HIS A 61 -13.24 0.21 -2.26
CA HIS A 61 -12.20 0.35 -3.28
C HIS A 61 -11.74 -1.02 -3.83
N SER A 62 -11.49 -2.00 -2.95
CA SER A 62 -11.17 -3.37 -3.36
C SER A 62 -12.30 -4.01 -4.15
N LEU A 63 -13.54 -3.90 -3.67
CA LEU A 63 -14.71 -4.45 -4.35
C LEU A 63 -14.89 -3.85 -5.75
N ALA A 64 -14.72 -2.52 -5.89
CA ALA A 64 -14.80 -1.83 -7.17
C ALA A 64 -13.68 -2.27 -8.14
N ARG A 65 -12.43 -2.41 -7.68
CA ARG A 65 -11.32 -2.92 -8.50
C ARG A 65 -11.57 -4.36 -9.00
N ASN A 66 -12.17 -5.19 -8.16
CA ASN A 66 -12.43 -6.59 -8.49
C ASN A 66 -13.67 -6.80 -9.36
N GLN A 67 -14.65 -5.89 -9.33
CA GLN A 67 -15.79 -5.89 -10.26
C GLN A 67 -15.34 -5.56 -11.69
N LYS A 68 -14.48 -4.54 -11.87
CA LYS A 68 -13.92 -4.17 -13.19
C LYS A 68 -13.07 -5.26 -13.86
N LYS A 69 -12.56 -6.23 -13.09
CA LYS A 69 -11.78 -7.37 -13.63
C LYS A 69 -12.67 -8.51 -14.15
N LYS A 70 -13.98 -8.46 -13.91
CA LYS A 70 -14.96 -9.50 -14.31
C LYS A 70 -15.77 -9.12 -15.55
N GLU A 71 -15.65 -7.88 -16.02
CA GLU A 71 -16.19 -7.36 -17.28
C GLU A 71 -15.12 -7.44 -18.37
#